data_AF-A0A1N7Q7V2-F1
#
_entry.id   AF-A0A1N7Q7V2-F1
#
_cell.length_a   1.000
_cell.length_b   1.000
_cell.length_c   1.000
_cell.angle_alpha   90.00
_cell.angle_beta   90.00
_cell.angle_gamma   90.00
#
_symmetry.space_group_name_H-M   'P 1'
#
loop_
_entity.id
_entity.type
_entity.pdbx_description
1 polymer ?
#
loop_
_entity_poly.entity_id
_entity_poly.type
_entity_poly.pdbx_seq_one_letter_code
_entity_poly.pdbx_strand_id
1 'polypeptide(L)' 'MKNLRKLSKNNMKTINGGSAPLCESGYMACRVGKDQNGSPIWECLPHCNY' A
#
# COMPACT_ATOMS: atom_id res chain seq x y z
N MET A 1 15.06 -16.09 -14.62
CA MET A 1 14.45 -16.66 -13.40
C MET A 1 13.78 -17.99 -13.76
N LYS A 2 14.24 -19.11 -13.19
CA LYS A 2 13.64 -20.43 -13.40
C LYS A 2 12.58 -20.66 -12.32
N ASN A 3 11.38 -21.15 -12.68
CA ASN A 3 10.24 -21.46 -11.78
C ASN A 3 9.25 -20.35 -11.38
N LEU A 4 9.16 -19.23 -12.13
CA LEU A 4 8.08 -18.27 -11.92
C LEU A 4 6.75 -18.82 -12.45
N ARG A 5 5.70 -18.81 -11.63
CA ARG A 5 4.33 -19.12 -12.05
C ARG A 5 3.51 -17.84 -12.12
N LYS A 6 2.75 -17.68 -13.20
CA LYS A 6 1.80 -16.56 -13.33
C LYS A 6 0.69 -16.75 -12.31
N LEU A 7 0.47 -15.75 -11.47
CA LEU A 7 -0.66 -15.74 -10.53
C LEU A 7 -1.97 -15.48 -11.27
N SER A 8 -3.04 -16.14 -10.84
CA SER A 8 -4.39 -15.81 -11.28
C SER A 8 -4.78 -14.41 -10.76
N LYS A 9 -5.75 -13.74 -11.42
CA LYS A 9 -6.25 -12.44 -10.95
C LYS A 9 -6.78 -12.50 -9.51
N ASN A 10 -7.39 -13.62 -9.12
CA ASN A 10 -7.91 -13.81 -7.76
C ASN A 10 -6.77 -13.92 -6.74
N ASN A 11 -5.73 -14.70 -7.04
CA ASN A 11 -4.56 -14.83 -6.15
C ASN A 11 -3.74 -13.55 -6.07
N MET A 12 -3.80 -12.70 -7.09
CA MET A 12 -3.11 -11.40 -7.06
C MET A 12 -3.80 -10.44 -6.08
N LYS A 13 -5.14 -10.49 -5.98
CA LYS A 13 -5.91 -9.67 -5.04
C LYS A 13 -5.70 -10.06 -3.58
N THR A 14 -5.28 -11.30 -3.30
CA THR A 14 -4.98 -11.75 -1.94
C THR A 14 -3.59 -11.31 -1.48
N ILE A 15 -2.75 -10.83 -2.38
CA ILE A 15 -1.45 -10.26 -2.01
C ILE A 15 -1.71 -8.82 -1.58
N ASN A 16 -1.61 -8.58 -0.28
CA ASN A 16 -1.54 -7.22 0.26
C ASN A 16 -0.16 -6.64 -0.10
N GLY A 17 -0.09 -5.94 -1.23
CA GLY A 17 1.12 -5.28 -1.70
C GLY A 17 1.27 -3.89 -1.07
N GLY A 18 2.43 -3.63 -0.45
CA GLY A 18 2.78 -2.34 0.13
C GLY A 18 2.53 -2.24 1.64
N SER A 19 3.02 -1.16 2.25
CA SER A 19 2.90 -0.86 3.69
C SER A 19 1.75 0.10 4.02
N ALA A 20 0.86 0.37 3.05
CA ALA A 20 -0.26 1.28 3.24
C ALA A 20 -1.30 0.66 4.21
N PRO A 21 -1.72 1.38 5.26
CA PRO A 21 -2.71 0.88 6.21
C PRO A 21 -4.11 0.86 5.58
N LEU A 22 -4.99 0.03 6.16
CA LEU A 22 -6.43 0.15 5.96
C LEU A 22 -6.94 1.31 6.83
N CYS A 23 -7.66 2.25 6.21
CA CYS A 23 -8.27 3.38 6.90
C CYS A 23 -9.77 3.17 7.09
N GLU A 24 -10.34 3.82 8.09
CA GLU A 24 -11.79 3.85 8.32
C GLU A 24 -12.53 4.57 7.18
N SER A 25 -13.85 4.36 7.10
CA SER A 25 -14.70 4.98 6.08
C SER A 25 -14.58 6.51 6.13
N GLY A 26 -14.33 7.12 4.96
CA GLY A 26 -14.12 8.56 4.83
C GLY A 26 -12.66 9.01 4.95
N TYR A 27 -11.74 8.10 5.29
CA TYR A 27 -10.31 8.35 5.32
C TYR A 27 -9.60 7.47 4.28
N MET A 28 -8.46 7.95 3.79
CA MET A 28 -7.60 7.22 2.85
C MET A 28 -6.15 7.24 3.32
N ALA A 29 -5.39 6.20 2.97
CA ALA A 29 -3.98 6.11 3.30
C ALA A 29 -3.18 7.06 2.40
N CYS A 30 -2.66 8.14 2.99
CA CYS A 30 -1.85 9.14 2.32
C CYS A 30 -0.38 8.97 2.70
N ARG A 31 0.51 9.08 1.71
CA ARG A 31 1.95 9.11 1.97
C ARG A 31 2.35 10.53 2.38
N VAL A 32 2.63 10.71 3.67
CA VAL A 32 3.02 12.02 4.23
C VAL A 32 4.52 12.28 4.20
N GLY A 33 5.33 11.24 3.97
CA GLY A 33 6.78 11.39 3.93
C GLY A 33 7.50 10.06 3.78
N LYS A 34 8.76 10.05 4.22
CA LYS A 34 9.61 8.86 4.31
C LYS A 34 10.33 8.85 5.66
N ASP A 35 10.56 7.66 6.20
CA ASP A 35 11.36 7.47 7.41
C ASP A 35 12.88 7.58 7.10
N GLN A 36 13.70 7.40 8.13
CA GLN A 36 15.16 7.45 8.02
C GLN A 36 15.75 6.36 7.08
N ASN A 37 15.00 5.28 6.86
CA ASN A 37 15.37 4.18 5.98
C ASN A 37 14.81 4.35 4.55
N GLY A 38 14.10 5.45 4.27
CA GLY A 38 13.46 5.72 2.99
C GLY A 38 12.13 5.01 2.77
N SER A 39 11.60 4.32 3.78
CA SER A 39 10.29 3.68 3.72
C SER A 39 9.18 4.74 3.80
N PRO A 40 8.08 4.60 3.03
CA PRO A 40 7.00 5.57 3.06
C PRO A 40 6.32 5.60 4.43
N ILE A 41 6.11 6.81 4.96
CA ILE A 41 5.26 7.03 6.14
C ILE A 41 3.85 7.25 5.65
N TRP A 42 2.91 6.51 6.23
CA TRP A 42 1.49 6.55 5.87
C TRP A 42 0.66 7.11 7.02
N GLU A 43 -0.30 7.96 6.68
CA GLU A 43 -1.33 8.43 7.61
C GLU A 43 -2.71 8.34 6.95
N CYS A 44 -3.74 8.11 7.76
CA CYS A 44 -5.13 8.13 7.30
C CYS A 44 -5.66 9.56 7.34
N LEU A 45 -5.85 10.17 6.17
CA LEU A 45 -6.37 11.54 6.04
C LEU A 45 -7.66 11.55 5.21
N PRO A 46 -8.55 12.53 5.41
CA PRO A 46 -9.76 12.66 4.59
C PRO A 46 -9.45 13.03 3.13
N HIS A 47 -8.30 13.68 2.89
CA HIS A 47 -7.80 14.01 1.57
C HIS A 47 -6.27 14.06 1.57
N CYS A 48 -5.64 13.53 0.53
CA CYS A 48 -4.20 13.62 0.37
C CYS A 48 -3.84 14.86 -0.45
N ASN A 49 -2.97 15.71 0.10
CA ASN A 49 -2.45 16.87 -0.62
C ASN A 49 -1.21 16.41 -1.41
N TYR A 50 -1.37 16.11 -2.70
CA TYR A 50 -0.29 15.72 -3.60
C TYR A 50 0.08 16.83 -4.57
#